data_AF-A0A7Y1TNA4-F1
#
_entry.id   AF-A0A7Y1TNA4-F1
#
_cell.length_a   1.000
_cell.length_b   1.000
_cell.length_c   1.000
_cell.angle_alpha   90.00
_cell.angle_beta   90.00
_cell.angle_gamma   90.00
#
_symmetry.space_group_name_H-M   'P 1'
#
loop_
_entity.id
_entity.type
_entity.pdbx_description
1 polymer ?
#
loop_
_entity_poly.entity_id
_entity_poly.type
_entity_poly.pdbx_seq_one_letter_code
_entity_poly.pdbx_strand_id
1 'polypeptide(L)'
;GTAIALFSIPFINDSTLVLAPMVLFGIGWAAMMGIPYTMVSKVVPQERRGVYMGILNMMIVIPMGIETLTFGPIYKYLLGGNAVNAMLFAGVFFATAAILATRLNIPKSIETAE
;
A
#
# COMPACT_ATOMS: atom_id res chain seq x y z
N GLY A 1 4.72 1.85 -10.73
CA GLY A 1 3.35 2.16 -11.16
C GLY A 1 2.66 3.11 -10.19
N THR A 2 2.33 2.64 -8.99
CA THR A 2 1.63 3.38 -7.92
C THR A 2 2.28 4.70 -7.50
N ALA A 3 3.60 4.74 -7.30
CA ALA A 3 4.29 5.99 -6.94
C ALA A 3 4.18 7.06 -8.04
N ILE A 4 4.36 6.65 -9.30
CA ILE A 4 4.24 7.54 -10.47
C ILE A 4 2.81 8.06 -10.61
N ALA A 5 1.81 7.21 -10.37
CA ALA A 5 0.41 7.61 -10.33
C ALA A 5 0.15 8.71 -9.28
N LEU A 6 0.63 8.52 -8.05
CA LEU A 6 0.48 9.51 -6.97
C LEU A 6 1.24 10.82 -7.24
N PHE A 7 2.41 10.76 -7.88
CA PHE A 7 3.14 11.95 -8.28
C PHE A 7 2.52 12.69 -9.47
N SER A 8 1.72 12.02 -10.31
CA SER A 8 1.13 12.64 -11.50
C SER A 8 -0.19 13.37 -11.20
N ILE A 9 -0.96 12.91 -10.21
CA ILE A 9 -2.27 13.52 -9.84
C ILE A 9 -2.19 15.03 -9.52
N PRO A 10 -1.19 15.55 -8.76
CA PRO A 10 -1.15 16.96 -8.38
C PRO A 10 -0.93 17.92 -9.56
N PHE A 11 -0.44 17.43 -10.71
CA PHE A 11 -0.19 18.22 -11.90
C PHE A 11 -1.35 18.19 -12.90
N ILE A 12 -2.38 17.38 -12.63
CA ILE A 12 -3.55 17.19 -13.49
C ILE A 12 -4.72 17.99 -12.91
N ASN A 13 -5.15 19.02 -13.63
CA ASN A 13 -6.30 19.85 -13.24
C ASN A 13 -7.64 19.33 -13.80
N ASP A 14 -7.60 18.35 -14.71
CA ASP A 14 -8.78 17.80 -15.38
C ASP A 14 -9.20 16.47 -14.74
N SER A 15 -10.42 16.43 -14.20
CA SER A 15 -11.00 15.25 -13.52
C SER A 15 -10.98 13.98 -14.37
N THR A 16 -11.05 14.08 -15.69
CA THR A 16 -11.05 12.90 -16.57
C THR A 16 -9.64 12.32 -16.73
N LEU A 17 -8.61 13.16 -16.74
CA LEU A 17 -7.21 12.72 -16.84
C LEU A 17 -6.70 12.08 -15.54
N VAL A 18 -7.30 12.39 -14.39
CA VAL A 18 -6.98 11.76 -13.08
C VAL A 18 -7.38 10.28 -13.03
N LEU A 19 -8.32 9.84 -13.86
CA LEU A 19 -8.75 8.43 -13.89
C LEU A 19 -7.62 7.48 -14.30
N ALA A 20 -6.77 7.89 -15.25
CA ALA A 20 -5.65 7.07 -15.71
C ALA A 20 -4.63 6.73 -14.58
N PRO A 21 -4.10 7.70 -13.80
CA PRO A 21 -3.26 7.38 -12.66
C PRO A 21 -4.04 6.64 -11.56
N MET A 22 -5.33 6.87 -11.36
CA MET A 22 -6.12 6.11 -10.38
C MET A 22 -6.25 4.62 -10.72
N VAL A 23 -6.39 4.27 -12.00
CA VAL A 23 -6.35 2.87 -12.44
C VAL A 23 -4.99 2.24 -12.14
N LEU A 24 -3.90 2.94 -12.44
CA LEU A 24 -2.54 2.47 -12.14
C LEU A 24 -2.29 2.30 -10.64
N PHE A 25 -2.85 3.21 -9.83
CA PHE A 25 -2.80 3.11 -8.38
C PHE A 25 -3.58 1.87 -7.89
N GLY A 26 -4.80 1.67 -8.40
CA GLY A 26 -5.65 0.54 -8.05
C GLY A 26 -5.01 -0.83 -8.32
N ILE A 27 -4.34 -0.99 -9.47
CA ILE A 27 -3.62 -2.23 -9.80
C ILE A 27 -2.53 -2.53 -8.77
N GLY A 28 -1.72 -1.53 -8.41
CA GLY A 28 -0.66 -1.76 -7.44
C GLY A 28 -1.18 -1.94 -6.01
N TRP A 29 -2.26 -1.26 -5.63
CA TRP A 29 -2.92 -1.45 -4.33
C TRP A 29 -3.48 -2.87 -4.19
N ALA A 30 -4.15 -3.39 -5.22
CA ALA A 30 -4.66 -4.76 -5.24
C ALA A 30 -3.54 -5.80 -5.07
N ALA A 31 -2.41 -5.60 -5.75
CA ALA A 31 -1.25 -6.47 -5.62
C ALA A 31 -0.65 -6.46 -4.19
N MET A 32 -0.53 -5.28 -3.57
CA MET A 32 0.01 -5.14 -2.20
C MET A 32 -0.84 -5.85 -1.15
N MET A 33 -2.17 -5.88 -1.31
CA MET A 33 -3.06 -6.60 -0.38
C MET A 33 -3.08 -8.11 -0.67
N GLY A 34 -3.04 -8.52 -1.94
CA GLY A 34 -3.15 -9.93 -2.34
C GLY A 34 -1.89 -10.76 -2.06
N ILE A 35 -0.71 -10.23 -2.38
CA ILE A 35 0.57 -10.95 -2.28
C ILE A 35 0.87 -11.49 -0.86
N PRO A 36 0.86 -10.68 0.23
CA PRO A 36 1.13 -11.19 1.57
C PRO A 36 0.06 -12.18 2.05
N TYR A 37 -1.21 -11.94 1.70
CA TYR A 37 -2.31 -12.83 2.06
C TYR A 37 -2.12 -14.24 1.44
N THR A 38 -1.73 -14.29 0.16
CA THR A 38 -1.45 -15.56 -0.52
C THR A 38 -0.19 -16.26 -0.02
N MET A 39 0.83 -15.52 0.39
CA MET A 39 2.03 -16.13 1.00
C MET A 39 1.70 -16.80 2.34
N VAL A 40 0.93 -16.12 3.20
CA VAL A 40 0.55 -16.66 4.51
C VAL A 40 -0.45 -17.82 4.37
N SER A 41 -1.38 -17.76 3.40
CA SER A 41 -2.38 -18.82 3.21
C SER A 41 -1.78 -20.19 2.86
N LYS A 42 -0.61 -20.21 2.23
CA LYS A 42 0.11 -21.41 1.80
C LYS A 42 0.87 -22.09 2.93
N VAL A 43 1.32 -21.34 3.95
CA VAL A 43 2.16 -21.87 5.04
C VAL A 43 1.36 -22.24 6.30
N VAL A 44 0.09 -21.82 6.40
CA VAL A 44 -0.73 -22.01 7.60
C VAL A 44 -1.52 -23.35 7.55
N PRO A 45 -1.52 -24.14 8.64
CA PRO A 45 -2.31 -25.36 8.76
C PRO A 45 -3.82 -25.12 8.60
N GLN A 46 -4.47 -26.02 7.87
CA GLN A 46 -5.89 -25.99 7.49
C GLN A 46 -6.84 -25.73 8.67
N GLU A 47 -6.59 -26.43 9.78
CA GLU A 47 -7.39 -26.42 11.00
C GLU A 47 -7.44 -25.06 11.70
N ARG A 48 -6.44 -24.20 11.47
CA ARG A 48 -6.29 -22.90 12.14
C ARG A 48 -6.25 -21.73 11.17
N ARG A 49 -6.53 -21.95 9.87
CA ARG A 49 -6.47 -20.88 8.84
C ARG A 49 -7.26 -19.64 9.24
N GLY A 50 -8.45 -19.80 9.83
CA GLY A 50 -9.25 -18.67 10.30
C GLY A 50 -8.55 -17.78 11.33
N VAL A 51 -7.87 -18.39 12.31
CA VAL A 51 -7.19 -17.65 13.39
C VAL A 51 -5.96 -16.90 12.86
N TYR A 52 -5.11 -17.56 12.09
CA TYR A 52 -3.92 -16.93 11.51
C TYR A 52 -4.25 -15.85 10.46
N MET A 53 -5.31 -16.06 9.67
CA MET A 53 -5.80 -15.03 8.75
C MET A 53 -6.40 -13.83 9.48
N GLY A 54 -7.08 -14.06 10.61
CA GLY A 54 -7.55 -13.00 11.49
C GLY A 54 -6.39 -12.15 12.01
N ILE A 55 -5.32 -12.79 12.50
CA ILE A 55 -4.12 -12.10 12.98
C ILE A 55 -3.47 -11.27 11.87
N LEU A 56 -3.35 -11.80 10.66
CA LEU A 56 -2.81 -11.05 9.51
C LEU A 56 -3.63 -9.78 9.22
N ASN A 57 -4.96 -9.90 9.19
CA ASN A 57 -5.83 -8.74 8.99
C ASN A 57 -5.69 -7.72 10.12
N MET A 58 -5.53 -8.18 11.37
CA MET A 58 -5.27 -7.30 12.51
C MET A 58 -3.94 -6.55 12.35
N MET A 59 -2.90 -7.21 11.82
CA MET A 59 -1.61 -6.55 11.53
C MET A 59 -1.70 -5.50 10.42
N ILE A 60 -2.66 -5.58 9.51
CA ILE A 60 -2.86 -4.58 8.44
C ILE A 60 -3.72 -3.42 8.97
N VAL A 61 -4.81 -3.73 9.65
CA VAL A 61 -5.79 -2.70 10.07
C VAL A 61 -5.29 -1.86 11.25
N ILE A 62 -4.50 -2.42 12.17
CA ILE A 62 -4.01 -1.67 13.34
C ILE A 62 -3.09 -0.51 12.90
N PRO A 63 -2.04 -0.72 12.08
CA PRO A 63 -1.23 0.37 11.57
C PRO A 63 -2.03 1.38 10.75
N MET A 64 -2.98 0.91 9.93
CA MET A 64 -3.87 1.78 9.16
C MET A 64 -4.74 2.66 10.07
N GLY A 65 -5.29 2.10 11.15
CA GLY A 65 -6.06 2.87 12.13
C GLY A 65 -5.21 3.93 12.84
N ILE A 66 -3.98 3.59 13.22
CA ILE A 66 -3.03 4.54 13.81
C ILE A 66 -2.69 5.65 12.81
N GLU A 67 -2.40 5.28 11.56
CA GLU A 67 -2.14 6.24 10.48
C GLU A 67 -3.32 7.18 10.31
N THR A 68 -4.55 6.68 10.15
CA THR A 68 -5.73 7.53 9.94
C THR A 68 -6.00 8.50 11.12
N LEU A 69 -5.75 8.05 12.36
CA LEU A 69 -5.89 8.90 13.55
C LEU A 69 -4.78 9.97 13.65
N THR A 70 -3.56 9.63 13.28
CA THR A 70 -2.38 10.52 13.38
C THR A 70 -2.20 11.41 12.15
N PHE A 71 -2.77 11.03 11.01
CA PHE A 71 -2.65 11.78 9.75
C PHE A 71 -3.44 13.08 9.77
N GLY A 72 -4.51 13.21 10.56
CA GLY A 72 -5.28 14.45 10.70
C GLY A 72 -4.42 15.65 11.16
N PRO A 73 -3.71 15.54 12.31
CA PRO A 73 -2.73 16.54 12.73
C PRO A 73 -1.59 16.75 11.73
N ILE A 74 -1.03 15.68 11.15
CA ILE A 74 0.06 15.77 10.16
C ILE A 74 -0.40 16.57 8.93
N TYR A 75 -1.60 16.30 8.44
CA TYR A 75 -2.21 17.02 7.32
C TYR A 75 -2.39 18.51 7.63
N LYS A 76 -2.85 18.84 8.85
CA LYS A 76 -3.12 20.21 9.26
C LYS A 76 -1.84 21.01 9.55
N TYR A 77 -0.88 20.44 10.26
CA TYR A 77 0.31 21.15 10.74
C TYR A 77 1.52 21.02 9.81
N LEU A 78 1.71 19.86 9.20
CA LEU A 78 2.90 19.56 8.39
C LEU A 78 2.68 19.87 6.90
N LEU A 79 1.45 19.67 6.40
CA LEU A 79 1.11 19.83 4.97
C LEU A 79 0.32 21.12 4.66
N GLY A 80 -0.03 21.89 5.69
CA GLY A 80 -0.74 23.17 5.55
C GLY A 80 -2.17 23.05 5.05
N GLY A 81 -2.80 21.88 5.18
CA GLY A 81 -4.18 21.64 4.74
C GLY A 81 -4.39 21.58 3.23
N ASN A 82 -3.32 21.47 2.43
CA ASN A 82 -3.40 21.36 0.98
C ASN A 82 -3.31 19.89 0.52
N ALA A 83 -4.34 19.41 -0.18
CA ALA A 83 -4.43 18.06 -0.72
C ALA A 83 -3.27 17.72 -1.69
N VAL A 84 -2.74 18.71 -2.40
CA VAL A 84 -1.58 18.58 -3.29
C VAL A 84 -0.35 18.11 -2.52
N ASN A 85 -0.07 18.73 -1.37
CA ASN A 85 1.08 18.37 -0.52
C ASN A 85 0.91 16.96 0.09
N ALA A 86 -0.32 16.53 0.35
CA ALA A 86 -0.61 15.18 0.84
C ALA A 86 -0.32 14.11 -0.18
N MET A 87 -0.72 14.34 -1.43
CA MET A 87 -0.45 13.40 -2.51
C MET A 87 1.04 13.31 -2.83
N LEU A 88 1.77 14.43 -2.80
CA LEU A 88 3.23 14.43 -2.97
C LEU A 88 3.94 13.69 -1.83
N PHE A 89 3.53 13.94 -0.58
CA PHE A 89 4.07 13.25 0.59
C PHE A 89 3.84 11.73 0.51
N ALA A 90 2.62 11.31 0.15
CA ALA A 90 2.29 9.91 -0.09
C ALA A 90 3.14 9.32 -1.23
N GLY A 91 3.32 10.05 -2.34
CA GLY A 91 4.16 9.65 -3.47
C GLY A 91 5.61 9.36 -3.06
N VAL A 92 6.22 10.22 -2.23
CA VAL A 92 7.58 10.03 -1.71
C VAL A 92 7.66 8.78 -0.83
N PHE A 93 6.68 8.56 0.05
CA PHE A 93 6.61 7.35 0.87
C PHE A 93 6.47 6.08 0.02
N PHE A 94 5.62 6.09 -1.01
CA PHE A 94 5.49 4.97 -1.94
C PHE A 94 6.75 4.72 -2.77
N ALA A 95 7.47 5.76 -3.17
CA ALA A 95 8.76 5.62 -3.84
C ALA A 95 9.82 5.00 -2.91
N THR A 96 9.85 5.44 -1.66
CA THR A 96 10.75 4.89 -0.62
C THR A 96 10.42 3.43 -0.34
N ALA A 97 9.13 3.10 -0.22
CA ALA A 97 8.65 1.73 -0.06
C ALA A 97 9.05 0.86 -1.25
N ALA A 98 8.96 1.36 -2.49
CA ALA A 98 9.40 0.63 -3.67
C ALA A 98 10.90 0.33 -3.64
N ILE A 99 11.73 1.29 -3.22
CA ILE A 99 13.17 1.09 -3.05
C ILE A 99 13.45 0.04 -1.96
N LEU A 100 12.79 0.14 -0.80
CA LEU A 100 12.93 -0.84 0.29
C LEU A 100 12.44 -2.23 -0.12
N ALA A 101 11.39 -2.31 -0.94
CA ALA A 101 10.87 -3.58 -1.44
C ALA A 101 11.89 -4.32 -2.32
N THR A 102 12.80 -3.62 -3.00
CA THR A 102 13.91 -4.28 -3.74
C THR A 102 14.90 -5.00 -2.82
N ARG A 103 14.91 -4.68 -1.52
CA ARG A 103 15.73 -5.36 -0.51
C ARG A 103 15.04 -6.57 0.12
N LEU A 104 13.78 -6.85 -0.22
CA LEU A 104 13.08 -8.04 0.24
C LEU A 104 13.70 -9.28 -0.42
N ASN A 105 14.44 -10.06 0.37
CA ASN A 105 14.85 -11.40 -0.01
C ASN A 105 13.65 -12.33 0.14
N ILE A 106 13.06 -12.73 -0.99
CA ILE A 106 12.02 -13.74 -1.02
C ILE A 106 12.73 -15.10 -0.79
N PRO A 107 12.38 -15.87 0.25
CA PRO A 107 12.95 -17.20 0.42
C PRO A 107 12.54 -18.08 -0.77
N LYS A 108 13.54 -18.68 -1.41
CA LYS A 108 13.46 -19.51 -2.63
C LYS A 108 12.53 -20.74 -2.52
N SER A 109 11.96 -21.01 -1.36
CA SER A 109 11.12 -22.19 -1.07
C SER A 109 9.70 -22.13 -1.65
N ILE A 110 9.32 -21.06 -2.35
CA ILE A 110 7.98 -20.89 -2.94
C ILE A 110 7.97 -21.16 -4.46
N GLU A 111 9.15 -21.25 -5.09
CA GLU A 111 9.32 -21.44 -6.54
C GLU A 111 9.13 -22.90 -6.99
N THR A 112 9.19 -23.88 -6.07
CA THR A 112 9.16 -25.31 -6.40
C THR A 112 7.76 -25.96 -6.38
N ALA A 113 6.69 -25.17 -6.29
CA ALA A 113 5.32 -25.67 -6.26
C ALA A 113 4.42 -25.04 -7.34
N GLU A 114 5.01 -24.70 -8.49
CA GLU A 114 4.28 -24.51 -9.76
C GLU A 114 4.15 -25.84 -10.51
#